data_AF-A0A8T6U5C8-F1
#
_entry.id   AF-A0A8T6U5C8-F1
#
_cell.length_a   1.000
_cell.length_b   1.000
_cell.length_c   1.000
_cell.angle_alpha   90.00
_cell.angle_beta   90.00
_cell.angle_gamma   90.00
#
_symmetry.space_group_name_H-M   'P 1'
#
loop_
_entity.id
_entity.type
_entity.pdbx_description
1 polymer ?
#
loop_
_entity_poly.entity_id
_entity_poly.type
_entity_poly.pdbx_seq_one_letter_code
_entity_poly.pdbx_strand_id
1 'polypeptide(L)'
;LENKGKEVAEAIEWANARLICIAGDFTRYDTYAVEQMNRNIELIRYKKFDDLVLLELVNATSGWEMEQTIEKSDKKQKYTTISEAFEKADTKLKDLFESLKSYLLALGDDVQMKELLYYYAFKALRNIATVEVKVQKNCLVVYVNVNPDEVQLEKGFTRDVRNVGHWGTGIL
;
A
#
# COMPACT_ATOMS: atom_id res chain seq x y z
N LEU A 1 11.39 -20.94 21.19
CA LEU A 1 10.06 -20.57 20.66
C LEU A 1 8.94 -21.51 21.12
N GLU A 2 9.22 -22.53 21.95
CA GLU A 2 8.24 -23.57 22.32
C GLU A 2 7.24 -23.20 23.45
N ASN A 3 7.32 -22.01 24.05
CA ASN A 3 6.48 -21.66 25.23
C ASN A 3 5.66 -20.36 25.06
N LYS A 4 5.18 -20.06 23.86
CA LYS A 4 4.02 -19.16 23.68
C LYS A 4 2.95 -19.94 22.92
N GLY A 5 1.86 -20.23 23.63
CA GLY A 5 0.90 -21.29 23.35
C GLY A 5 0.36 -21.33 21.93
N LYS A 6 0.01 -22.55 21.51
CA LYS A 6 -0.61 -22.93 20.23
C LYS A 6 -1.71 -21.97 19.77
N GLU A 7 -2.48 -21.41 20.69
CA GLU A 7 -3.51 -20.39 20.43
C GLU A 7 -2.98 -19.12 19.77
N VAL A 8 -1.80 -18.64 20.17
CA VAL A 8 -1.18 -17.44 19.56
C VAL A 8 -0.73 -17.76 18.14
N ALA A 9 -0.20 -18.97 17.90
CA ALA A 9 0.21 -19.39 16.57
C ALA A 9 -0.97 -19.58 15.61
N GLU A 10 -2.10 -20.10 16.11
CA GLU A 10 -3.35 -20.23 15.37
C GLU A 10 -4.03 -18.88 15.10
N ALA A 11 -3.79 -17.87 15.95
CA ALA A 11 -4.27 -16.50 15.74
C ALA A 11 -3.43 -15.69 14.73
N ILE A 12 -2.26 -16.18 14.31
CA ILE A 12 -1.43 -15.49 13.30
C ILE A 12 -2.05 -15.72 11.92
N GLU A 13 -2.44 -14.63 11.25
CA GLU A 13 -2.88 -14.67 9.87
C GLU A 13 -1.66 -14.79 8.93
N TRP A 14 -1.43 -15.99 8.41
CA TRP A 14 -0.31 -16.29 7.50
C TRP A 14 -0.57 -15.91 6.04
N ALA A 15 -1.84 -15.78 5.64
CA ALA A 15 -2.23 -15.57 4.24
C ALA A 15 -1.62 -14.30 3.63
N ASN A 16 -1.39 -13.26 4.44
CA ASN A 16 -0.82 -11.98 4.00
C ASN A 16 0.55 -11.69 4.63
N ALA A 17 1.26 -12.73 5.08
CA ALA A 17 2.58 -12.56 5.70
C ALA A 17 3.58 -11.94 4.70
N ARG A 18 4.27 -10.87 5.15
CA ARG A 18 5.34 -10.19 4.41
C ARG A 18 6.69 -10.62 4.96
N LEU A 19 7.58 -11.11 4.10
CA LEU A 19 8.96 -11.43 4.47
C LEU A 19 9.87 -10.28 4.02
N ILE A 20 10.68 -9.76 4.94
CA ILE A 20 11.67 -8.72 4.65
C ILE A 20 13.05 -9.28 4.97
N CYS A 21 13.90 -9.37 3.95
CA CYS A 21 15.29 -9.79 4.06
C CYS A 21 16.19 -8.54 4.02
N ILE A 22 17.04 -8.36 5.04
CA ILE A 22 17.92 -7.20 5.15
C ILE A 22 19.38 -7.68 5.13
N ALA A 23 20.16 -7.22 4.14
CA ALA A 23 21.55 -7.64 3.95
C ALA A 23 22.43 -6.51 3.40
N GLY A 24 23.76 -6.66 3.50
CA GLY A 24 24.70 -5.65 2.98
C GLY A 24 24.76 -5.62 1.45
N ASP A 25 24.46 -6.74 0.80
CA ASP A 25 24.25 -6.83 -0.64
C ASP A 25 23.43 -8.07 -1.00
N PHE A 26 22.90 -8.10 -2.22
CA PHE A 26 22.21 -9.25 -2.82
C PHE A 26 22.80 -9.56 -4.19
N THR A 27 22.93 -10.85 -4.49
CA THR A 27 23.35 -11.32 -5.80
C THR A 27 22.16 -11.32 -6.78
N ARG A 28 22.45 -11.43 -8.07
CA ARG A 28 21.41 -11.62 -9.11
C ARG A 28 20.61 -12.90 -8.87
N TYR A 29 21.22 -13.93 -8.29
CA TYR A 29 20.54 -15.18 -7.96
C TYR A 29 19.52 -14.98 -6.83
N ASP A 30 19.83 -14.15 -5.83
CA ASP A 30 18.89 -13.83 -4.74
C ASP A 30 17.65 -13.10 -5.28
N THR A 31 17.87 -12.13 -6.18
CA THR A 31 16.78 -11.37 -6.80
C THR A 31 15.89 -12.27 -7.65
N TYR A 32 16.51 -13.11 -8.49
CA TYR A 32 15.78 -14.07 -9.33
C TYR A 32 15.04 -15.12 -8.49
N ALA A 33 15.63 -15.62 -7.40
CA ALA A 33 14.99 -16.58 -6.52
C ALA A 33 13.71 -16.01 -5.89
N VAL A 34 13.74 -14.74 -5.48
CA VAL A 34 12.56 -14.04 -4.95
C VAL A 34 11.47 -13.87 -6.01
N GLU A 35 11.81 -13.60 -7.27
CA GLU A 35 10.82 -13.53 -8.35
C GLU A 35 10.14 -14.89 -8.63
N GLN A 36 10.87 -15.99 -8.44
CA GLN A 36 10.34 -17.35 -8.62
C GLN A 36 9.51 -17.83 -7.42
N MET A 37 9.86 -17.39 -6.22
CA MET A 37 9.09 -17.67 -5.02
C MET A 37 7.88 -16.74 -5.00
N ASN A 38 6.75 -17.20 -5.53
CA ASN A 38 5.44 -16.52 -5.58
C ASN A 38 4.91 -16.12 -4.17
N ARG A 39 5.62 -15.23 -3.48
CA ARG A 39 5.45 -14.80 -2.09
C ARG A 39 5.82 -13.32 -2.00
N ASN A 40 5.22 -12.64 -1.03
CA ASN A 40 5.50 -11.23 -0.75
C ASN A 40 6.84 -11.08 -0.01
N ILE A 41 7.95 -11.18 -0.74
CA ILE A 41 9.33 -11.08 -0.21
C ILE A 41 9.99 -9.80 -0.73
N GLU A 42 10.50 -9.00 0.20
CA GLU A 42 11.27 -7.79 -0.10
C GLU A 42 12.71 -7.95 0.34
N LEU A 43 13.61 -7.51 -0.53
CA LEU A 43 15.04 -7.45 -0.30
C LEU A 43 15.42 -5.99 -0.04
N ILE A 44 15.96 -5.71 1.15
CA ILE A 44 16.43 -4.38 1.53
C ILE A 44 17.95 -4.43 1.70
N ARG A 45 18.67 -3.71 0.84
CA ARG A 45 20.11 -3.53 0.97
C ARG A 45 20.37 -2.42 2.01
N TYR A 46 21.22 -2.69 2.99
CA TYR A 46 21.70 -1.65 3.89
C TYR A 46 23.12 -1.20 3.54
N LYS A 47 23.39 0.10 3.65
CA LYS A 47 24.75 0.66 3.65
C LYS A 47 24.93 1.52 4.88
N LYS A 48 25.90 1.16 5.72
CA LYS A 48 26.25 1.93 6.92
C LYS A 48 27.32 2.96 6.60
N PHE A 49 27.03 4.21 6.90
CA PHE A 49 27.97 5.32 7.01
C PHE A 49 28.24 5.59 8.50
N ASP A 50 29.08 6.57 8.83
CA ASP A 50 29.47 6.83 10.22
C ASP A 50 28.26 7.00 11.15
N ASP A 51 27.37 7.95 10.84
CA ASP A 51 26.19 8.27 11.65
C ASP A 51 24.85 7.91 10.98
N LEU A 52 24.88 7.33 9.77
CA LEU A 52 23.69 7.10 8.95
C LEU A 52 23.63 5.67 8.42
N VAL A 53 22.42 5.14 8.25
CA VAL A 53 22.17 3.88 7.54
C VAL A 53 21.23 4.17 6.39
N LEU A 54 21.68 3.87 5.17
CA LEU A 54 20.84 3.87 3.98
C LEU A 54 20.16 2.51 3.85
N LEU A 55 18.86 2.50 3.61
CA LEU A 55 18.06 1.33 3.28
C LEU A 55 17.54 1.50 1.86
N GLU A 56 17.88 0.57 0.98
CA GLU A 56 17.51 0.56 -0.44
C GLU A 56 16.64 -0.67 -0.71
N LEU A 57 15.44 -0.48 -1.26
CA LEU A 57 14.61 -1.58 -1.74
C LEU A 57 15.18 -2.10 -3.06
N VAL A 58 15.55 -3.37 -3.11
CA VAL A 58 16.29 -3.98 -4.23
C VAL A 58 15.35 -4.61 -5.27
N ASN A 59 14.15 -5.01 -4.87
CA ASN A 59 13.15 -5.59 -5.76
C ASN A 59 11.77 -4.94 -5.58
N ALA A 60 11.06 -4.76 -6.70
CA ALA A 60 9.65 -4.40 -6.67
C ALA A 60 8.81 -5.63 -6.34
N THR A 61 8.05 -5.62 -5.25
CA THR A 61 7.06 -6.68 -5.02
C THR A 61 5.78 -6.35 -5.77
N SER A 62 5.50 -7.09 -6.83
CA SER A 62 4.14 -7.26 -7.33
C SER A 62 3.39 -8.11 -6.30
N GLY A 63 2.86 -7.44 -5.28
CA GLY A 63 2.24 -8.16 -4.16
C GLY A 63 1.13 -9.08 -4.66
N TRP A 64 1.17 -10.33 -4.22
CA TRP A 64 0.23 -11.41 -4.51
C TRP A 64 -1.20 -10.92 -4.81
N GLU A 65 -1.71 -11.25 -6.01
CA GLU A 65 -3.14 -11.30 -6.27
C GLU A 65 -3.65 -12.59 -5.66
N MET A 66 -4.03 -12.53 -4.38
CA MET A 66 -4.92 -13.57 -3.86
C MET A 66 -6.25 -13.38 -4.58
N GLU A 67 -6.64 -14.33 -5.42
CA GLU A 67 -8.06 -14.52 -5.72
C GLU A 67 -8.75 -14.60 -4.37
N GLN A 68 -9.43 -13.52 -3.98
CA GLN A 68 -10.33 -13.59 -2.85
C GLN A 68 -11.42 -14.57 -3.26
N THR A 69 -11.27 -15.83 -2.88
CA THR A 69 -12.38 -16.77 -2.87
C THR A 69 -13.35 -16.25 -1.82
N ILE A 70 -14.20 -15.31 -2.24
CA ILE A 70 -15.30 -14.82 -1.43
C ILE A 70 -16.22 -16.03 -1.28
N GLU A 71 -16.12 -16.71 -0.14
CA GLU A 71 -17.19 -17.59 0.29
C GLU A 71 -18.47 -16.78 0.24
N LYS A 72 -19.40 -17.26 -0.59
CA LYS A 72 -20.70 -16.63 -0.85
C LYS A 72 -21.52 -16.65 0.44
N SER A 73 -21.26 -15.68 1.30
CA SER A 73 -22.23 -15.22 2.29
C SER A 73 -23.27 -14.41 1.54
N ASP A 74 -24.45 -15.03 1.38
CA ASP A 74 -25.63 -14.42 0.81
C ASP A 74 -25.91 -13.06 1.49
N LYS A 75 -26.08 -12.03 0.64
CA LYS A 75 -26.31 -10.60 0.93
C LYS A 75 -25.04 -9.73 1.00
N LYS A 76 -24.41 -9.45 -0.15
CA LYS A 76 -23.43 -8.35 -0.27
C LYS A 76 -23.96 -7.21 -1.13
N GLN A 77 -23.99 -6.01 -0.55
CA GLN A 77 -24.03 -4.76 -1.31
C GLN A 77 -22.93 -4.80 -2.37
N LYS A 78 -23.30 -4.52 -3.62
CA LYS A 78 -22.38 -4.52 -4.75
C LYS A 78 -21.52 -3.25 -4.68
N TYR A 79 -20.40 -3.33 -3.96
CA TYR A 79 -19.42 -2.25 -3.93
C TYR A 79 -18.72 -2.17 -5.29
N THR A 80 -18.78 -0.99 -5.91
CA THR A 80 -18.08 -0.69 -7.17
C THR A 80 -16.57 -0.77 -6.95
N THR A 81 -15.87 -1.50 -7.81
CA THR A 81 -14.41 -1.59 -7.75
C THR A 81 -13.76 -0.26 -8.14
N ILE A 82 -12.49 -0.07 -7.79
CA ILE A 82 -11.78 1.15 -8.19
C ILE A 82 -11.70 1.28 -9.71
N SER A 83 -11.51 0.17 -10.43
CA SER A 83 -11.44 0.15 -11.89
C SER A 83 -12.80 0.54 -12.49
N GLU A 84 -13.91 -0.02 -11.99
CA GLU A 84 -15.26 0.38 -12.42
C GLU A 84 -15.56 1.85 -12.11
N ALA A 85 -15.11 2.36 -10.96
CA ALA A 85 -15.26 3.75 -10.59
C ALA A 85 -14.43 4.67 -11.51
N PHE A 86 -13.20 4.27 -11.81
CA PHE A 86 -12.31 5.01 -12.70
C PHE A 86 -12.85 5.05 -14.14
N GLU A 87 -13.40 3.95 -14.65
CA GLU A 87 -14.04 3.93 -15.97
C GLU A 87 -15.21 4.92 -16.08
N LYS A 88 -16.06 4.97 -15.05
CA LYS A 88 -17.23 5.86 -14.96
C LYS A 88 -16.88 7.32 -14.66
N ALA A 89 -15.64 7.61 -14.29
CA ALA A 89 -15.20 8.98 -14.04
C ALA A 89 -15.22 9.82 -15.32
N ASP A 90 -15.55 11.11 -15.17
CA ASP A 90 -15.46 12.06 -16.27
C ASP A 90 -13.99 12.36 -16.63
N THR A 91 -13.77 13.04 -17.76
CA THR A 91 -12.43 13.37 -18.23
C THR A 91 -11.66 14.22 -17.21
N LYS A 92 -12.33 15.17 -16.54
CA LYS A 92 -11.68 16.06 -15.56
C LYS A 92 -11.15 15.28 -14.36
N LEU A 93 -11.92 14.32 -13.85
CA LEU A 93 -11.52 13.50 -12.71
C LEU A 93 -10.42 12.52 -13.08
N LYS A 94 -10.42 11.99 -14.32
CA LYS A 94 -9.34 11.17 -14.86
C LYS A 94 -8.04 11.98 -14.99
N ASP A 95 -8.11 13.18 -15.55
CA ASP A 95 -6.97 14.08 -15.70
C ASP A 95 -6.40 14.49 -14.33
N LEU A 96 -7.27 14.74 -13.35
CA LEU A 96 -6.87 15.04 -11.97
C LEU A 96 -6.16 13.85 -11.34
N PHE A 97 -6.66 12.64 -11.54
CA PHE A 97 -6.03 11.42 -11.04
C PHE A 97 -4.66 11.19 -11.68
N GLU A 98 -4.53 11.32 -13.01
CA GLU A 98 -3.24 11.13 -13.68
C GLU A 98 -2.22 12.20 -13.27
N SER A 99 -2.67 13.43 -13.03
CA SER A 99 -1.82 14.50 -12.47
C SER A 99 -1.34 14.16 -11.06
N LEU A 100 -2.24 13.71 -10.18
CA LEU A 100 -1.90 13.29 -8.82
C LEU A 100 -0.97 12.08 -8.82
N LYS A 101 -1.26 11.07 -9.64
CA LYS A 101 -0.44 9.86 -9.81
C LYS A 101 0.97 10.19 -10.26
N SER A 102 1.10 11.06 -11.26
CA SER A 102 2.40 11.51 -11.76
C SER A 102 3.19 12.23 -10.66
N TYR A 103 2.54 13.09 -9.88
CA TYR A 103 3.17 13.75 -8.73
C TYR A 103 3.61 12.75 -7.66
N LEU A 104 2.74 11.82 -7.26
CA LEU A 104 3.05 10.83 -6.23
C LEU A 104 4.19 9.90 -6.63
N LEU A 105 4.24 9.46 -7.88
CA LEU A 105 5.35 8.66 -8.41
C LEU A 105 6.65 9.46 -8.51
N ALA A 106 6.59 10.78 -8.66
CA ALA A 106 7.77 11.65 -8.70
C ALA A 106 8.32 12.01 -7.30
N LEU A 107 7.66 11.61 -6.20
CA LEU A 107 8.16 11.87 -4.84
C LEU A 107 9.41 11.06 -4.49
N GLY A 108 9.69 9.98 -5.20
CA GLY A 108 10.89 9.16 -5.03
C GLY A 108 10.96 8.04 -6.06
N ASP A 109 12.18 7.67 -6.45
CA ASP A 109 12.43 6.61 -7.44
C ASP A 109 11.95 5.22 -6.97
N ASP A 110 11.78 5.05 -5.66
CA ASP A 110 11.32 3.82 -5.01
C ASP A 110 9.80 3.77 -4.78
N VAL A 111 9.06 4.80 -5.19
CA VAL A 111 7.60 4.86 -5.03
C VAL A 111 6.90 4.04 -6.12
N GLN A 112 5.98 3.17 -5.68
CA GLN A 112 5.22 2.27 -6.53
C GLN A 112 3.72 2.45 -6.30
N MET A 113 2.95 2.36 -7.37
CA MET A 113 1.49 2.32 -7.32
C MET A 113 1.00 0.87 -7.36
N LYS A 114 0.11 0.49 -6.45
CA LYS A 114 -0.64 -0.77 -6.50
C LYS A 114 -2.14 -0.48 -6.62
N GLU A 115 -2.78 -1.09 -7.60
CA GLU A 115 -4.24 -1.12 -7.68
C GLU A 115 -4.78 -2.19 -6.72
N LEU A 116 -5.69 -1.81 -5.83
CA LEU A 116 -6.43 -2.70 -4.95
C LEU A 116 -7.92 -2.59 -5.26
N LEU A 117 -8.72 -3.51 -4.71
CA LEU A 117 -10.13 -3.65 -5.05
C LEU A 117 -10.94 -2.34 -5.00
N TYR A 118 -10.64 -1.44 -4.05
CA TYR A 118 -11.40 -0.21 -3.82
C TYR A 118 -10.56 1.08 -3.88
N TYR A 119 -9.24 1.00 -4.06
CA TYR A 119 -8.36 2.17 -4.01
C TYR A 119 -7.01 1.91 -4.68
N TYR A 120 -6.29 2.99 -4.98
CA TYR A 120 -4.89 2.94 -5.39
C TYR A 120 -3.99 3.22 -4.17
N ALA A 121 -3.02 2.36 -3.91
CA ALA A 121 -2.00 2.56 -2.89
C ALA A 121 -0.70 3.04 -3.53
N PHE A 122 -0.11 4.09 -2.99
CA PHE A 122 1.22 4.57 -3.34
C PHE A 122 2.14 4.24 -2.18
N LYS A 123 3.17 3.42 -2.42
CA LYS A 123 4.05 2.88 -1.39
C LYS A 123 5.51 2.92 -1.82
N ALA A 124 6.38 3.24 -0.87
CA ALA A 124 7.81 2.94 -0.92
C ALA A 124 8.06 1.78 0.07
N LEU A 125 8.98 1.95 1.03
CA LEU A 125 9.11 1.05 2.19
C LEU A 125 7.83 0.96 3.04
N ARG A 126 7.02 2.03 3.03
CA ARG A 126 5.70 2.09 3.67
C ARG A 126 4.69 2.75 2.73
N ASN A 127 3.41 2.56 3.00
CA ASN A 127 2.35 3.30 2.32
C ASN A 127 2.52 4.80 2.61
N ILE A 128 2.60 5.61 1.56
CA ILE A 128 2.72 7.07 1.66
C ILE A 128 1.36 7.74 1.45
N ALA A 129 0.54 7.19 0.54
CA ALA A 129 -0.78 7.71 0.26
C ALA A 129 -1.72 6.62 -0.29
N THR A 130 -3.01 6.78 -0.04
CA THR A 130 -4.07 5.97 -0.61
C THR A 130 -5.09 6.87 -1.28
N VAL A 131 -5.42 6.57 -2.54
CA VAL A 131 -6.32 7.37 -3.37
C VAL A 131 -7.59 6.59 -3.68
N GLU A 132 -8.73 7.15 -3.29
CA GLU A 132 -10.05 6.69 -3.70
C GLU A 132 -10.66 7.63 -4.75
N VAL A 133 -11.29 7.06 -5.77
CA VAL A 133 -12.03 7.81 -6.80
C VAL A 133 -13.51 7.84 -6.43
N LYS A 134 -14.06 9.01 -6.10
CA LYS A 134 -15.48 9.19 -5.74
C LYS A 134 -16.26 9.85 -6.88
N VAL A 135 -16.69 9.05 -7.85
CA VAL A 135 -17.45 9.51 -9.03
C VAL A 135 -18.68 10.35 -8.67
N GLN A 136 -19.49 9.91 -7.70
CA GLN A 136 -20.71 10.63 -7.29
C GLN A 136 -20.46 12.03 -6.74
N LYS A 137 -19.31 12.23 -6.08
CA LYS A 137 -18.91 13.52 -5.50
C LYS A 137 -17.97 14.30 -6.44
N ASN A 138 -17.64 13.71 -7.59
CA ASN A 138 -16.65 14.17 -8.54
C ASN A 138 -15.33 14.63 -7.89
N CYS A 139 -14.80 13.83 -6.96
CA CYS A 139 -13.58 14.16 -6.25
C CYS A 139 -12.69 12.94 -6.01
N LEU A 140 -11.41 13.21 -5.77
CA LEU A 140 -10.47 12.24 -5.23
C LEU A 140 -10.40 12.41 -3.72
N VAL A 141 -10.45 11.31 -2.99
CA VAL A 141 -10.18 11.30 -1.55
C VAL A 141 -8.80 10.68 -1.36
N VAL A 142 -7.90 11.43 -0.75
CA VAL A 142 -6.52 11.02 -0.53
C VAL A 142 -6.27 10.90 0.96
N TYR A 143 -5.89 9.72 1.42
CA TYR A 143 -5.37 9.51 2.76
C TYR A 143 -3.85 9.53 2.69
N VAL A 144 -3.22 10.27 3.59
CA VAL A 144 -1.77 10.48 3.59
C VAL A 144 -1.21 9.99 4.92
N ASN A 145 -0.06 9.32 4.86
CA ASN A 145 0.60 8.80 6.05
C ASN A 145 1.43 9.91 6.73
N VAL A 146 0.80 10.69 7.58
CA VAL A 146 1.37 11.87 8.24
C VAL A 146 0.77 12.03 9.64
N ASN A 147 1.57 12.57 10.56
CA ASN A 147 1.06 12.99 11.86
C ASN A 147 0.21 14.28 11.70
N PRO A 148 -1.11 14.24 11.95
CA PRO A 148 -1.96 15.43 11.82
C PRO A 148 -1.56 16.59 12.72
N ASP A 149 -0.86 16.32 13.82
CA ASP A 149 -0.42 17.33 14.78
C ASP A 149 0.82 18.11 14.28
N GLU A 150 1.51 17.59 13.26
CA GLU A 150 2.71 18.21 12.65
C GLU A 150 2.39 18.99 11.37
N VAL A 151 1.14 18.96 10.90
CA VAL A 151 0.72 19.63 9.67
C VAL A 151 -0.45 20.58 9.89
N GLN A 152 -0.49 21.66 9.11
CA GLN A 152 -1.62 22.57 9.14
C GLN A 152 -2.80 21.96 8.38
N LEU A 153 -3.91 21.75 9.11
CA LEU A 153 -5.16 21.29 8.52
C LEU A 153 -5.97 22.48 7.99
N GLU A 154 -6.45 22.37 6.76
CA GLU A 154 -7.27 23.35 6.08
C GLU A 154 -8.74 22.94 6.14
N LYS A 155 -9.55 23.79 6.78
CA LYS A 155 -10.98 23.52 6.96
C LYS A 155 -11.69 23.37 5.61
N GLY A 156 -12.29 22.20 5.40
CA GLY A 156 -13.02 21.88 4.17
C GLY A 156 -12.19 21.16 3.11
N PHE A 157 -10.87 21.06 3.31
CA PHE A 157 -9.96 20.35 2.41
C PHE A 157 -9.28 19.17 3.11
N THR A 158 -8.64 19.39 4.26
CA THR A 158 -7.99 18.34 5.07
C THR A 158 -8.64 18.18 6.43
N ARG A 159 -8.54 16.96 6.99
CA ARG A 159 -9.08 16.61 8.31
C ARG A 159 -8.29 15.45 8.90
N ASP A 160 -8.20 15.41 10.23
CA ASP A 160 -7.71 14.25 10.97
C ASP A 160 -8.71 13.08 10.90
N VAL A 161 -8.24 11.93 10.40
CA VAL A 161 -9.03 10.70 10.27
C VAL A 161 -8.47 9.54 11.11
N ARG A 162 -7.57 9.78 12.06
CA ARG A 162 -6.98 8.72 12.92
C ARG A 162 -8.04 7.86 13.62
N ASN A 163 -9.16 8.46 14.02
CA ASN A 163 -10.26 7.77 14.71
C ASN A 163 -11.45 7.45 13.80
N VAL A 164 -11.28 7.52 12.48
CA VAL A 164 -12.32 7.29 11.48
C VAL A 164 -11.84 6.21 10.53
N GLY A 165 -12.67 5.20 10.27
CA GLY A 165 -12.31 4.12 9.34
C GLY A 165 -11.94 4.68 7.96
N HIS A 166 -10.78 4.27 7.46
CA HIS A 166 -10.22 4.67 6.17
C HIS A 166 -9.43 3.52 5.54
N TRP A 167 -9.18 3.61 4.23
CA TRP A 167 -8.47 2.56 3.49
C TRP A 167 -6.96 2.82 3.42
N GLY A 168 -6.18 1.75 3.53
CA GLY A 168 -4.79 1.63 3.05
C GLY A 168 -3.68 2.35 3.85
N THR A 169 -3.99 3.39 4.61
CA THR A 169 -3.01 4.12 5.43
C THR A 169 -3.19 3.78 6.92
N GLY A 170 -2.12 3.45 7.65
CA GLY A 170 -2.22 3.02 9.08
C GLY A 170 -2.60 4.16 10.03
N ILE A 171 -2.81 3.99 11.35
CA ILE A 171 -3.08 2.84 12.23
C ILE A 171 -4.60 2.88 12.50
N LEU A 172 -5.28 1.71 12.46
CA LEU A 172 -6.67 1.57 12.93
C LEU A 172 -6.75 1.63 14.46
#